data_AF-A0A1C7GWH3-F1
#
_entry.id   AF-A0A1C7GWH3-F1
#
_cell.length_a   1.000
_cell.length_b   1.000
_cell.length_c   1.000
_cell.angle_alpha   90.00
_cell.angle_beta   90.00
_cell.angle_gamma   90.00
#
_symmetry.space_group_name_H-M   'P 1'
#
loop_
_entity.id
_entity.type
_entity.pdbx_description
1 polymer ?
#
loop_
_entity_poly.entity_id
_entity_poly.type
_entity_poly.pdbx_seq_one_letter_code
_entity_poly.pdbx_strand_id
1 'polypeptide(L)'
;MEQIITIQDRLFPALAQEKITAELNNFTGGRKEQAISQFAASQLCHFCEESPLFAEVVYKTRRTLSDCCAEVMKGAGNCVSDIDVYRGIVRAYFPNADVRFLMNIEINGAAPSEEEMAKLPEKPAPKVSAKKAAPAPAPKPAPAKPESIQLSLF
;
A
#
# COMPACT_ATOMS: atom_id res chain seq x y z
N MET A 1 8.66 -18.14 33.95
CA MET A 1 9.78 -18.71 33.18
C MET A 1 10.54 -17.54 32.60
N GLU A 2 11.68 -17.22 33.19
CA GLU A 2 12.58 -16.20 32.64
C GLU A 2 13.19 -16.77 31.36
N GLN A 3 12.95 -16.11 30.22
CA GLN A 3 13.60 -16.49 28.98
C GLN A 3 15.06 -16.04 29.04
N ILE A 4 15.99 -17.00 29.05
CA ILE A 4 17.41 -16.73 28.93
C ILE A 4 17.66 -16.27 27.50
N ILE A 5 17.90 -14.96 27.33
CA ILE A 5 18.23 -14.36 26.03
C ILE A 5 19.62 -14.83 25.61
N THR A 6 19.69 -15.57 24.52
CA THR A 6 20.93 -16.08 23.93
C THR A 6 21.53 -15.07 22.93
N ILE A 7 22.79 -15.28 22.53
CA ILE A 7 23.44 -14.46 21.50
C ILE A 7 22.68 -14.53 20.16
N GLN A 8 22.08 -15.69 19.85
CA GLN A 8 21.29 -15.89 18.63
C GLN A 8 20.04 -15.02 18.62
N ASP A 9 19.39 -14.82 19.77
CA ASP A 9 18.18 -13.99 19.88
C ASP A 9 18.45 -12.51 19.55
N ARG A 10 19.68 -12.03 19.79
CA ARG A 10 20.07 -10.66 19.43
C ARG A 10 20.38 -10.48 17.94
N LEU A 11 20.54 -11.59 17.21
CA LEU A 11 20.92 -11.56 15.79
C LEU A 11 19.70 -11.67 14.86
N PHE A 12 18.66 -12.40 15.27
CA PHE A 12 17.49 -12.63 14.42
C PHE A 12 16.75 -11.37 13.98
N PRO A 13 16.57 -10.31 14.79
CA PRO A 13 15.93 -9.08 14.32
C PRO A 13 16.61 -8.48 13.09
N ALA A 14 17.94 -8.37 13.11
CA ALA A 14 18.71 -7.83 11.99
C ALA A 14 18.61 -8.72 10.73
N LEU A 15 18.72 -10.05 10.91
CA LEU A 15 18.60 -11.01 9.81
C LEU A 15 17.19 -11.01 9.18
N ALA A 16 16.15 -10.90 10.01
CA ALA A 16 14.77 -10.81 9.57
C ALA A 16 14.53 -9.51 8.80
N GLN A 17 15.05 -8.37 9.28
CA GLN A 17 14.95 -7.09 8.60
C GLN A 17 15.66 -7.09 7.24
N GLU A 18 16.85 -7.66 7.15
CA GLU A 18 17.57 -7.81 5.88
C GLU A 18 16.75 -8.66 4.89
N LYS A 19 16.22 -9.80 5.36
CA LYS A 19 15.35 -10.66 4.56
C LYS A 19 14.09 -9.93 4.08
N ILE A 20 13.35 -9.26 4.97
CA ILE A 20 12.14 -8.50 4.61
C ILE A 20 12.47 -7.41 3.58
N THR A 21 13.60 -6.71 3.74
CA THR A 21 14.03 -5.67 2.80
C THR A 21 14.34 -6.27 1.42
N ALA A 22 15.04 -7.40 1.38
CA ALA A 22 15.32 -8.11 0.13
C ALA A 22 14.03 -8.62 -0.54
N GLU A 23 13.08 -9.14 0.24
CA GLU A 23 11.78 -9.60 -0.27
C GLU A 23 10.90 -8.44 -0.76
N LEU A 24 10.92 -7.29 -0.08
CA LEU A 24 10.21 -6.09 -0.53
C LEU A 24 10.77 -5.57 -1.86
N ASN A 25 12.09 -5.55 -2.02
CA ASN A 25 12.74 -5.13 -3.27
C ASN A 25 12.40 -6.06 -4.45
N ASN A 26 12.19 -7.35 -4.17
CA ASN A 26 11.81 -8.36 -5.16
C ASN A 26 10.31 -8.70 -5.11
N PHE A 27 9.49 -7.81 -4.53
CA PHE A 27 8.10 -8.11 -4.24
C PHE A 27 7.30 -8.35 -5.52
N THR A 28 6.55 -9.44 -5.53
CA THR A 28 5.55 -9.76 -6.56
C THR A 28 4.16 -9.81 -5.95
N GLY A 29 3.16 -9.36 -6.70
CA GLY A 29 1.78 -9.32 -6.22
C GLY A 29 0.88 -8.48 -7.13
N GLY A 30 -0.42 -8.64 -6.96
CA GLY A 30 -1.42 -7.82 -7.63
C GLY A 30 -1.52 -6.42 -7.02
N ARG A 31 -2.50 -5.63 -7.51
CA ARG A 31 -2.68 -4.24 -7.07
C ARG A 31 -2.96 -4.13 -5.57
N LYS A 32 -3.71 -5.07 -5.00
CA LYS A 32 -4.11 -5.04 -3.58
C LYS A 32 -2.92 -5.36 -2.68
N GLU A 33 -2.13 -6.34 -3.07
CA GLU A 33 -0.92 -6.75 -2.36
C GLU A 33 0.16 -5.66 -2.42
N GLN A 34 0.33 -5.02 -3.59
CA GLN A 34 1.21 -3.86 -3.73
C GLN A 34 0.78 -2.67 -2.88
N ALA A 35 -0.53 -2.48 -2.67
CA ALA A 35 -1.05 -1.37 -1.87
C ALA A 35 -0.65 -1.47 -0.40
N ILE A 36 -0.42 -2.68 0.12
CA ILE A 36 -0.05 -2.89 1.53
C ILE A 36 1.42 -3.24 1.75
N SER A 37 2.15 -3.68 0.72
CA SER A 37 3.44 -4.37 0.89
C SER A 37 4.47 -3.53 1.66
N GLN A 38 4.58 -2.24 1.36
CA GLN A 38 5.53 -1.35 2.02
C GLN A 38 5.21 -1.15 3.51
N PHE A 39 3.92 -0.96 3.84
CA PHE A 39 3.47 -0.80 5.22
C PHE A 39 3.55 -2.11 6.01
N ALA A 40 3.22 -3.24 5.37
CA ALA A 40 3.36 -4.56 5.95
C ALA A 40 4.83 -4.89 6.25
N ALA A 41 5.74 -4.64 5.32
CA ALA A 41 7.17 -4.82 5.52
C ALA A 41 7.71 -3.97 6.68
N SER A 42 7.36 -2.68 6.71
CA SER A 42 7.78 -1.78 7.79
C SER A 42 7.30 -2.25 9.16
N GLN A 43 6.03 -2.68 9.26
CA GLN A 43 5.47 -3.15 10.52
C GLN A 43 6.06 -4.51 10.94
N LEU A 44 6.31 -5.41 9.99
CA LEU A 44 7.00 -6.68 10.27
C LEU A 44 8.40 -6.46 10.84
N CYS A 45 9.16 -5.50 10.32
CA CYS A 45 10.46 -5.14 10.88
C CYS A 45 10.32 -4.72 12.35
N HIS A 46 9.33 -3.87 12.67
CA HIS A 46 9.07 -3.45 14.04
C HIS A 46 8.71 -4.63 14.97
N PHE A 47 7.83 -5.54 14.53
CA PHE A 47 7.51 -6.75 15.30
C PHE A 47 8.71 -7.68 15.50
N CYS A 48 9.63 -7.73 14.53
CA CYS A 48 10.87 -8.50 14.68
C CYS A 48 11.81 -7.86 15.72
N GLU A 49 11.81 -6.54 15.86
CA GLU A 49 12.56 -5.85 16.93
C GLU A 49 11.95 -6.12 18.32
N GLU A 50 10.62 -6.15 18.42
CA GLU A 50 9.91 -6.41 19.69
C GLU A 50 10.02 -7.86 20.16
N SER A 51 10.10 -8.82 19.21
CA SER A 51 10.06 -10.24 19.51
C SER A 51 11.14 -11.02 18.75
N PRO A 52 12.25 -11.39 19.42
CA PRO A 52 13.27 -12.27 18.85
C PRO A 52 12.71 -13.60 18.34
N LEU A 53 11.70 -14.15 19.02
CA LEU A 53 11.01 -15.38 18.61
C LEU A 53 10.28 -15.19 17.28
N PHE A 54 9.58 -14.05 17.10
CA PHE A 54 8.93 -13.75 15.83
C PHE A 54 9.97 -13.50 14.74
N ALA A 55 11.04 -12.77 15.03
CA ALA A 55 12.14 -12.52 14.09
C ALA A 55 12.79 -13.82 13.61
N GLU A 56 13.02 -14.79 14.51
CA GLU A 56 13.54 -16.10 14.17
C GLU A 56 12.62 -16.83 13.18
N VAL A 57 11.30 -16.83 13.43
CA VAL A 57 10.31 -17.44 12.55
C VAL A 57 10.30 -16.76 11.17
N VAL A 58 10.28 -15.43 11.14
CA VAL A 58 10.32 -14.63 9.91
C VAL A 58 11.60 -14.93 9.12
N TYR A 59 12.76 -15.01 9.78
CA TYR A 59 14.02 -15.33 9.11
C TYR A 59 14.02 -16.76 8.54
N LYS A 60 13.65 -17.75 9.35
CA LYS A 60 13.77 -19.18 8.99
C LYS A 60 12.68 -19.69 8.04
N THR A 61 11.51 -19.04 7.99
CA THR A 61 10.43 -19.51 7.11
C THR A 61 10.81 -19.43 5.63
N ARG A 62 10.22 -20.29 4.79
CA ARG A 62 10.35 -20.19 3.33
C ARG A 62 9.32 -19.25 2.70
N ARG A 63 8.26 -18.90 3.44
CA ARG A 63 7.24 -17.96 2.98
C ARG A 63 7.86 -16.57 2.84
N THR A 64 7.55 -15.92 1.72
CA THR A 64 7.98 -14.56 1.44
C THR A 64 6.93 -13.55 1.87
N LEU A 65 7.32 -12.28 1.94
CA LEU A 65 6.40 -11.15 2.09
C LEU A 65 5.29 -11.19 1.03
N SER A 66 5.61 -11.56 -0.21
CA SER A 66 4.64 -11.74 -1.30
C SER A 66 3.60 -12.81 -0.99
N ASP A 67 4.03 -13.99 -0.52
CA ASP A 67 3.12 -15.08 -0.14
C ASP A 67 2.19 -14.64 0.99
N CYS A 68 2.74 -13.96 1.99
CA CYS A 68 1.98 -13.51 3.16
C CYS A 68 0.99 -12.41 2.79
N CYS A 69 1.39 -11.41 2.00
CA CYS A 69 0.48 -10.38 1.50
C CYS A 69 -0.65 -10.96 0.63
N ALA A 70 -0.35 -11.96 -0.21
CA ALA A 70 -1.37 -12.64 -1.01
C ALA A 70 -2.36 -13.44 -0.14
N GLU A 71 -1.89 -14.08 0.93
CA GLU A 71 -2.74 -14.78 1.89
C GLU A 71 -3.67 -13.81 2.63
N VAL A 72 -3.13 -12.68 3.09
CA VAL A 72 -3.90 -11.61 3.76
C VAL A 72 -4.95 -11.00 2.83
N MET A 73 -4.61 -10.81 1.55
CA MET A 73 -5.51 -10.22 0.56
C MET A 73 -6.50 -11.21 -0.03
N LYS A 74 -6.38 -12.50 0.29
CA LYS A 74 -7.29 -13.53 -0.18
C LYS A 74 -8.70 -13.28 0.35
N GLY A 75 -9.61 -12.94 -0.55
CA GLY A 75 -11.01 -12.64 -0.21
C GLY A 75 -11.24 -11.20 0.27
N ALA A 76 -10.20 -10.36 0.30
CA ALA A 76 -10.38 -8.93 0.55
C ALA A 76 -11.24 -8.31 -0.57
N GLY A 77 -12.26 -7.55 -0.18
CA GLY A 77 -13.15 -6.83 -1.09
C GLY A 77 -12.45 -5.62 -1.72
N ASN A 78 -13.13 -4.48 -1.77
CA ASN A 78 -12.54 -3.23 -2.25
C ASN A 78 -11.78 -2.46 -1.15
N CYS A 79 -11.94 -2.87 0.11
CA CYS A 79 -11.30 -2.27 1.27
C CYS A 79 -10.93 -3.35 2.29
N VAL A 80 -9.94 -3.02 3.12
CA VAL A 80 -9.51 -3.80 4.28
C VAL A 80 -8.97 -2.80 5.32
N SER A 81 -9.14 -3.08 6.61
CA SER A 81 -8.58 -2.25 7.66
C SER A 81 -7.10 -2.57 7.88
N ASP A 82 -6.30 -1.58 8.28
CA ASP A 82 -4.88 -1.82 8.63
C ASP A 82 -4.75 -2.85 9.75
N ILE A 83 -5.69 -2.86 10.71
CA ILE A 83 -5.74 -3.81 11.82
C ILE A 83 -5.84 -5.25 11.29
N ASP A 84 -6.71 -5.50 10.31
CA ASP A 84 -6.89 -6.84 9.73
C ASP A 84 -5.66 -7.24 8.91
N VAL A 85 -5.03 -6.28 8.20
CA VAL A 85 -3.78 -6.51 7.47
C VAL A 85 -2.68 -6.95 8.43
N TYR A 86 -2.46 -6.21 9.52
CA TYR A 86 -1.37 -6.50 10.46
C TYR A 86 -1.61 -7.80 11.26
N ARG A 87 -2.85 -8.09 11.64
CA ARG A 87 -3.17 -9.38 12.26
C ARG A 87 -2.99 -10.53 11.30
N GLY A 88 -3.43 -10.36 10.05
CA GLY A 88 -3.29 -11.35 9.00
C GLY A 88 -1.82 -11.65 8.69
N ILE A 89 -0.99 -10.62 8.53
CA ILE A 89 0.42 -10.80 8.15
C ILE A 89 1.20 -11.53 9.25
N VAL A 90 0.97 -11.17 10.53
CA VAL A 90 1.62 -11.81 11.67
C VAL A 90 1.21 -13.28 11.77
N ARG A 91 -0.09 -13.60 11.56
CA ARG A 91 -0.58 -14.98 11.53
C ARG A 91 -0.05 -15.78 10.33
N ALA A 92 0.18 -15.14 9.19
CA ALA A 92 0.73 -15.79 8.01
C ALA A 92 2.18 -16.27 8.22
N TYR A 93 2.95 -15.58 9.08
CA TYR A 93 4.27 -16.01 9.53
C TYR A 93 4.21 -16.95 10.74
N PHE A 94 3.39 -16.62 11.72
CA PHE A 94 3.27 -17.33 12.99
C PHE A 94 1.78 -17.54 13.34
N PRO A 95 1.19 -18.71 13.01
CA PRO A 95 -0.26 -18.93 13.08
C PRO A 95 -0.95 -18.62 14.41
N ASN A 96 -0.21 -18.76 15.53
CA ASN A 96 -0.73 -18.54 16.88
C ASN A 96 -0.44 -17.13 17.41
N ALA A 97 0.10 -16.22 16.59
CA ALA A 97 0.36 -14.85 16.96
C ALA A 97 -0.83 -13.93 16.67
N ASP A 98 -0.88 -12.80 17.36
CA ASP A 98 -1.91 -11.78 17.16
C ASP A 98 -1.34 -10.39 17.42
N VAL A 99 -2.02 -9.37 16.90
CA VAL A 99 -1.68 -7.96 17.14
C VAL A 99 -2.77 -7.32 17.98
N ARG A 100 -2.36 -6.74 19.12
CA ARG A 100 -3.24 -5.99 20.01
C ARG A 100 -3.11 -4.51 19.73
N PHE A 101 -4.20 -3.91 19.25
CA PHE A 101 -4.30 -2.46 19.07
C PHE A 101 -4.90 -1.82 20.33
N LEU A 102 -4.26 -0.76 20.81
CA LEU A 102 -4.79 0.10 21.86
C LEU A 102 -5.05 1.48 21.23
N MET A 103 -6.32 1.85 21.13
CA MET A 103 -6.74 3.16 20.62
C MET A 103 -7.56 3.85 21.70
N ASN A 104 -7.13 5.03 22.11
CA ASN A 104 -7.83 5.86 23.08
C ASN A 104 -8.20 7.17 22.41
N ILE A 105 -9.41 7.64 22.68
CA ILE A 105 -9.79 9.01 22.35
C ILE A 105 -9.18 9.95 23.41
N GLU A 106 -8.54 11.02 22.95
CA GLU A 106 -8.06 12.09 23.81
C GLU A 106 -8.88 13.35 23.51
N ILE A 107 -9.60 13.85 24.51
CA ILE A 107 -10.43 15.05 24.39
C ILE A 107 -9.78 16.16 25.22
N ASN A 108 -9.14 17.10 24.53
CA ASN A 108 -8.38 18.19 25.14
C ASN A 108 -9.16 19.52 25.18
N GLY A 109 -10.49 19.48 25.09
CA GLY A 109 -11.34 20.67 25.01
C GLY A 109 -12.76 20.46 25.52
N ALA A 110 -13.54 21.55 25.54
CA ALA A 110 -14.96 21.50 25.86
C ALA A 110 -15.76 20.78 24.76
N ALA A 111 -16.91 20.24 25.13
CA ALA A 111 -17.87 19.75 24.15
C ALA A 111 -18.27 20.89 23.19
N PRO A 112 -18.54 20.60 21.90
CA PRO A 112 -19.06 21.59 20.97
C PRO A 112 -20.39 22.18 21.46
N SER A 113 -20.66 23.43 21.13
CA SER A 113 -21.97 24.06 21.37
C SER A 113 -23.08 23.43 20.50
N GLU A 114 -24.34 23.57 20.91
CA GLU A 114 -25.49 23.09 20.15
C GLU A 114 -25.54 23.70 18.73
N GLU A 115 -25.22 24.99 18.61
CA GLU A 115 -25.14 25.68 17.32
C GLU A 115 -24.06 25.10 16.41
N GLU A 116 -22.91 24.68 16.95
CA GLU A 116 -21.84 24.04 16.18
C GLU A 116 -22.21 22.62 15.74
N MET A 117 -22.88 21.85 16.59
CA MET A 117 -23.37 20.51 16.23
C MET A 117 -24.49 20.57 15.19
N ALA A 118 -25.25 21.66 15.13
CA ALA A 118 -26.32 21.87 14.16
C ALA A 118 -25.82 22.29 12.77
N LYS A 119 -24.56 22.74 12.63
CA LYS A 119 -23.98 23.11 11.34
C LYS A 119 -23.80 21.87 10.48
N LEU A 120 -24.46 21.83 9.33
CA LEU A 120 -24.20 20.82 8.31
C LEU A 120 -22.81 21.03 7.70
N PRO A 121 -22.09 19.96 7.34
CA PRO A 121 -20.81 20.09 6.67
C PRO A 121 -20.99 20.85 5.35
N GLU A 122 -20.14 21.86 5.11
CA GLU A 122 -20.12 22.56 3.83
C GLU A 122 -19.79 21.56 2.73
N LYS A 123 -20.70 21.39 1.76
CA LYS A 123 -20.38 20.61 0.56
C LYS A 123 -19.21 21.30 -0.13
N PRO A 124 -18.13 20.58 -0.46
CA PRO A 124 -17.07 21.14 -1.28
C PRO A 124 -17.71 21.73 -2.54
N ALA A 125 -17.47 23.02 -2.79
CA ALA A 125 -17.93 23.65 -4.02
C ALA A 125 -17.43 22.77 -5.18
N PRO A 126 -18.29 22.43 -6.17
CA PRO A 126 -17.83 21.69 -7.33
C PRO A 126 -16.66 22.46 -7.90
N LYS A 127 -15.47 21.82 -7.93
CA LYS A 127 -14.34 22.35 -8.69
C LYS A 127 -14.89 22.59 -10.08
N VAL A 128 -15.04 23.85 -10.47
CA VAL A 128 -15.24 24.22 -11.86
C VAL A 128 -14.00 23.69 -12.55
N SER A 129 -14.10 22.49 -13.10
CA SER A 129 -13.13 21.98 -14.03
C SER A 129 -13.16 22.99 -15.16
N ALA A 130 -12.18 23.89 -15.18
CA ALA A 130 -11.85 24.63 -16.37
C ALA A 130 -11.72 23.55 -17.45
N LYS A 131 -12.72 23.49 -18.34
CA LYS A 131 -12.62 22.70 -19.56
C LYS A 131 -11.34 23.19 -20.21
N LYS A 132 -10.29 22.38 -20.14
CA LYS A 132 -9.14 22.51 -21.03
C LYS A 132 -9.76 22.48 -22.42
N ALA A 133 -9.81 23.64 -23.08
CA ALA A 133 -10.17 23.69 -24.48
C ALA A 133 -9.25 22.71 -25.19
N ALA A 134 -9.82 21.68 -25.79
CA ALA A 134 -9.10 20.83 -26.70
C ALA A 134 -8.51 21.76 -27.79
N PRO A 135 -7.22 21.64 -28.14
CA PRO A 135 -6.74 22.27 -29.35
C PRO A 135 -7.59 21.75 -30.51
N ALA A 136 -8.12 22.68 -31.31
CA ALA A 136 -8.91 22.35 -32.48
C ALA A 136 -8.15 21.32 -33.36
N PRO A 137 -8.83 20.30 -33.91
CA PRO A 137 -8.20 19.42 -34.88
C PRO A 137 -7.77 20.25 -36.08
N ALA A 138 -6.49 20.15 -36.44
CA ALA A 138 -5.98 20.74 -37.67
C ALA A 138 -6.80 20.22 -38.86
N PRO A 139 -7.23 21.09 -39.79
CA PRO A 139 -7.98 20.67 -40.96
C PRO A 139 -7.11 19.76 -41.84
N LYS A 140 -7.62 18.56 -42.13
CA LYS A 140 -7.06 17.66 -43.15
C LYS A 140 -7.06 18.38 -44.50
N PRO A 141 -5.94 18.43 -45.25
CA PRO A 141 -5.97 18.84 -46.65
C PRO A 141 -6.77 17.82 -47.47
N ALA A 142 -7.74 18.31 -48.23
CA ALA A 142 -8.56 17.53 -49.16
C ALA A 142 -7.71 17.00 -50.35
N PRO A 143 -8.12 15.89 -51.00
CA PRO A 143 -7.36 15.28 -52.08
C PRO A 143 -7.50 16.09 -53.37
N ALA A 144 -6.38 16.51 -53.96
CA ALA A 144 -6.34 17.09 -55.30
C ALA A 144 -6.19 15.98 -56.36
N LYS A 145 -7.05 16.03 -57.38
CA LYS A 145 -7.10 15.17 -58.57
C LYS A 145 -5.88 15.39 -59.48
N PRO A 146 -5.53 14.42 -60.36
CA PRO A 146 -4.28 14.44 -61.11
C PRO A 146 -4.34 15.44 -62.26
N GLU A 147 -3.31 16.28 -62.39
CA GLU A 147 -3.12 17.14 -63.56
C GLU A 147 -1.96 16.64 -64.42
N SER A 148 -2.25 16.69 -65.72
CA SER A 148 -1.57 16.15 -66.89
C SER A 148 -0.12 16.57 -67.06
N ILE A 149 0.70 15.62 -67.51
CA ILE A 149 2.02 15.86 -68.12
C ILE A 149 1.80 16.67 -69.41
N GLN A 150 2.32 17.90 -69.46
CA GLN A 150 2.58 18.58 -70.73
C GLN A 150 4.07 18.55 -71.03
N LEU A 151 4.38 17.77 -72.06
CA LEU A 151 5.65 17.72 -72.77
C LEU A 151 5.77 19.01 -73.60
N SER A 152 6.77 19.83 -73.36
CA SER A 152 7.18 20.88 -74.31
C SER A 152 8.69 20.84 -74.52
N LEU A 153 9.02 20.28 -75.68
CA LEU A 153 10.21 20.42 -76.50
C LEU A 153 10.94 21.77 -76.30
N PHE A 154 12.24 21.72 -75.96
CA PHE A 154 13.37 22.36 -76.66
C PHE A 154 14.68 21.83 -76.07
#